data_AF-X1TDC1-F1
#
_entry.id   AF-X1TDC1-F1
#
_cell.length_a   1.000
_cell.length_b   1.000
_cell.length_c   1.000
_cell.angle_alpha   90.00
_cell.angle_beta   90.00
_cell.angle_gamma   90.00
#
_symmetry.space_group_name_H-M   'P 1'
#
loop_
_entity.id
_entity.type
_entity.pdbx_description
1 polymer ?
#
loop_
_entity_poly.entity_id
_entity_poly.type
_entity_poly.pdbx_seq_one_letter_code
_entity_poly.pdbx_strand_id
1 'polypeptide(L)'
;DSLRGKLKVGEATVRFGGGDPGEQMLFGGSPIALDIKGYDLTQGKRLAQEVFDSIGKVKGVVEPRMSLEEGQPELQVRIDRDKASSLGLNFSQIAQTIRTANAGTIASWFREGGNEYNILVRLQAEDRESPADLGKIFIAPSLTASDSVRPLSLRMLM
;
A
#
# COMPACT_ATOMS: atom_id res chain seq x y z
N ASP A 1 0.98 -34.15 22.41
CA ASP A 1 -0.39 -33.63 22.28
C ASP A 1 -0.62 -32.34 23.11
N SER A 2 0.39 -31.50 23.32
CA SER A 2 0.38 -30.54 24.46
C SER A 2 0.81 -29.10 24.16
N LEU A 3 0.82 -28.65 22.89
CA LEU A 3 1.25 -27.27 22.55
C LEU A 3 0.10 -26.31 22.24
N ARG A 4 -1.17 -26.69 22.45
CA ARG A 4 -2.32 -25.81 22.22
C ARG A 4 -2.62 -24.97 23.46
N GLY A 5 -1.95 -23.82 23.58
CA GLY A 5 -2.14 -22.85 24.67
C GLY A 5 -2.61 -21.49 24.18
N LYS A 6 -3.41 -20.78 25.00
CA LYS A 6 -3.70 -19.34 24.82
C LYS A 6 -3.02 -18.58 25.94
N LEU A 7 -2.11 -17.67 25.61
CA LEU A 7 -1.47 -16.76 26.56
C LEU A 7 -2.00 -15.35 26.33
N LYS A 8 -2.49 -14.68 27.37
CA LYS A 8 -2.83 -13.25 27.30
C LYS A 8 -1.60 -12.44 27.70
N VAL A 9 -1.15 -11.55 26.82
CA VAL A 9 -0.06 -10.60 27.08
C VAL A 9 -0.61 -9.20 26.80
N GLY A 10 -1.02 -8.50 27.86
CA GLY A 10 -1.79 -7.26 27.72
C GLY A 10 -3.16 -7.49 27.05
N GLU A 11 -3.51 -6.66 26.06
CA GLU A 11 -4.72 -6.82 25.24
C GLU A 11 -4.56 -7.86 24.11
N ALA A 12 -3.33 -8.33 23.87
CA ALA A 12 -3.06 -9.32 22.84
C ALA A 12 -3.23 -10.75 23.36
N THR A 13 -3.86 -11.60 22.55
CA THR A 13 -3.95 -13.04 22.78
C THR A 13 -3.00 -13.76 21.85
N VAL A 14 -2.04 -14.48 22.42
CA VAL A 14 -1.11 -15.34 21.70
C VAL A 14 -1.66 -16.76 21.70
N ARG A 15 -1.77 -17.38 20.53
CA ARG A 15 -2.17 -18.79 20.38
C ARG A 15 -1.02 -19.59 19.83
N PHE A 16 -0.76 -20.73 20.46
CA PHE A 16 0.22 -21.71 20.02
C PHE A 16 -0.53 -22.88 19.37
N GLY A 17 -0.14 -23.30 18.17
CA GLY A 17 -0.83 -24.35 17.44
C GLY A 17 0.00 -24.96 16.32
N GLY A 18 -0.56 -25.96 15.64
CA GLY A 18 -0.04 -26.36 14.33
C GLY A 18 -0.33 -25.27 13.31
N GLY A 19 0.56 -25.08 12.34
CA GLY A 19 0.40 -24.09 11.27
C GLY A 19 -0.94 -24.20 10.53
N ASP A 20 -1.28 -23.20 9.73
CA ASP A 20 -2.54 -23.24 8.97
C ASP A 20 -2.61 -24.53 8.12
N PRO A 21 -3.68 -25.33 8.24
CA PRO A 21 -3.81 -26.57 7.46
C PRO A 21 -3.73 -26.34 5.95
N GLY A 22 -4.14 -25.17 5.45
CA GLY A 22 -4.01 -24.77 4.05
C GLY A 22 -2.55 -24.53 3.64
N GLU A 23 -1.77 -23.83 4.47
CA GLU A 23 -0.33 -23.62 4.22
C GLU A 23 0.48 -24.91 4.29
N GLN A 24 0.12 -25.82 5.21
CA GLN A 24 0.77 -27.13 5.33
C GLN A 24 0.63 -27.97 4.07
N MET A 25 -0.54 -27.91 3.41
CA MET A 25 -0.84 -28.70 2.22
C MET A 25 -0.23 -28.11 0.93
N LEU A 26 -0.03 -26.80 0.87
CA LEU A 26 0.49 -26.11 -0.32
C LEU A 26 2.01 -25.93 -0.33
N PHE A 27 2.64 -25.69 0.82
CA PHE A 27 4.05 -25.28 0.90
C PHE A 27 4.87 -26.04 1.96
N GLY A 28 4.33 -27.10 2.56
CA GLY A 28 5.00 -27.75 3.69
C GLY A 28 5.16 -26.78 4.88
N GLY A 29 4.07 -26.09 5.21
CA GLY A 29 3.98 -25.07 6.27
C GLY A 29 4.57 -25.50 7.60
N SER A 30 4.89 -24.50 8.43
CA SER A 30 5.60 -24.71 9.70
C SER A 30 4.78 -25.61 10.64
N PRO A 31 5.40 -26.65 11.24
CA PRO A 31 4.70 -27.57 12.15
C PRO A 31 4.24 -26.88 13.44
N ILE A 32 4.81 -25.72 13.77
CA ILE A 32 4.45 -24.86 14.89
C ILE A 32 4.19 -23.45 14.35
N ALA A 33 3.04 -22.89 14.72
CA ALA A 33 2.68 -21.51 14.45
C ALA A 33 2.27 -20.78 15.74
N LEU A 34 2.54 -19.47 15.73
CA LEU A 34 2.23 -18.55 16.81
C LEU A 34 1.37 -17.42 16.26
N ASP A 35 0.10 -17.40 16.63
CA ASP A 35 -0.82 -16.34 16.23
C ASP A 35 -0.91 -15.29 17.35
N ILE A 36 -0.53 -14.05 17.05
CA ILE A 36 -0.71 -12.91 17.95
C ILE A 36 -1.92 -12.11 17.46
N LYS A 37 -2.98 -12.07 18.26
CA LYS A 37 -4.20 -11.31 17.96
C LYS A 37 -4.35 -10.15 18.94
N GLY A 38 -4.44 -8.93 18.46
CA GLY A 38 -4.67 -7.73 19.27
C GLY A 38 -5.43 -6.67 18.49
N TYR A 39 -5.97 -5.67 19.19
CA TYR A 39 -6.68 -4.55 18.58
C TYR A 39 -5.75 -3.50 17.97
N ASP A 40 -4.51 -3.42 18.49
CA ASP A 40 -3.47 -2.48 18.06
C ASP A 40 -2.37 -3.22 17.27
N LEU A 41 -2.23 -2.90 15.99
CA LEU A 41 -1.23 -3.48 15.09
C LEU A 41 0.21 -3.10 15.48
N THR A 42 0.43 -1.90 16.02
CA THR A 42 1.76 -1.44 16.46
C THR A 42 2.21 -2.25 17.67
N GLN A 43 1.32 -2.45 18.65
CA GLN A 43 1.60 -3.33 19.78
C GLN A 43 1.77 -4.78 19.37
N GLY A 44 0.93 -5.26 18.44
CA GLY A 44 1.05 -6.60 17.85
C GLY A 44 2.40 -6.82 17.18
N LYS A 45 2.87 -5.87 16.36
CA LYS A 45 4.19 -5.90 15.70
C LYS A 45 5.32 -5.98 16.72
N ARG A 46 5.29 -5.12 17.76
CA ARG A 46 6.31 -5.12 18.82
C ARG A 46 6.37 -6.47 19.54
N LEU A 47 5.23 -6.99 19.97
CA LEU A 47 5.16 -8.27 20.66
C LEU A 47 5.63 -9.43 19.76
N ALA A 48 5.24 -9.40 18.49
CA ALA A 48 5.65 -10.41 17.52
C ALA A 48 7.17 -10.38 17.28
N GLN A 49 7.78 -9.20 17.24
CA GLN A 49 9.23 -9.05 17.16
C GLN A 49 9.94 -9.58 18.42
N GLU A 50 9.45 -9.24 19.61
CA GLU A 50 10.01 -9.73 20.88
C GLU A 50 9.97 -11.27 20.98
N VAL A 51 8.86 -11.87 20.52
CA VAL A 51 8.72 -13.33 20.48
C VAL A 51 9.66 -13.93 19.43
N PHE A 52 9.76 -13.35 18.24
CA PHE A 52 10.67 -13.79 17.18
C PHE A 52 12.13 -13.80 17.67
N ASP A 53 12.58 -12.71 18.28
CA ASP A 53 13.93 -12.56 18.82
C ASP A 53 14.23 -13.54 19.96
N SER A 54 13.21 -13.90 20.74
CA SER A 54 13.32 -14.85 21.85
C SER A 54 13.35 -16.29 21.36
N ILE A 55 12.50 -16.64 20.39
CA ILE A 55 12.40 -17.98 19.80
C ILE A 55 13.67 -18.35 19.03
N GLY A 56 14.31 -17.38 18.35
CA GLY A 56 15.58 -17.62 17.66
C GLY A 56 16.73 -18.04 18.58
N LYS A 57 16.62 -17.81 19.90
CA LYS A 57 17.63 -18.20 20.89
C LYS A 57 17.37 -19.59 21.48
N VAL A 58 16.23 -20.21 21.19
CA VAL A 58 15.85 -21.52 21.72
C VAL A 58 16.55 -22.63 20.93
N LYS A 59 17.35 -23.45 21.63
CA LYS A 59 18.04 -24.58 21.03
C LYS A 59 17.03 -25.57 20.41
N GLY A 60 17.14 -25.81 19.11
CA GLY A 60 16.26 -26.71 18.35
C GLY A 60 15.25 -26.00 17.45
N VAL A 61 15.17 -24.66 17.50
CA VAL A 61 14.45 -23.88 16.49
C VAL A 61 15.34 -23.70 15.27
N VAL A 62 14.80 -24.01 14.09
CA VAL A 62 15.48 -23.85 12.80
C VAL A 62 14.63 -22.88 11.97
N GLU A 63 15.25 -21.81 11.48
CA GLU A 63 14.66 -20.82 10.57
C GLU A 63 13.28 -20.27 11.03
N PRO A 64 13.21 -19.53 12.16
CA PRO A 64 11.98 -18.84 12.52
C PRO A 64 11.63 -17.83 11.40
N ARG A 65 10.34 -17.77 11.03
CA ARG A 65 9.82 -16.82 10.04
C ARG A 65 8.69 -16.00 10.66
N MET A 66 8.66 -14.72 10.32
CA MET A 66 7.57 -13.81 10.68
C MET A 66 6.75 -13.54 9.42
N SER A 67 5.43 -13.67 9.50
CA SER A 67 4.51 -13.40 8.39
C SER A 67 4.12 -11.92 8.26
N LEU A 68 4.51 -11.08 9.23
CA LEU A 68 4.24 -9.66 9.20
C LEU A 68 5.25 -8.96 8.28
N GLU A 69 4.75 -8.42 7.18
CA GLU A 69 5.54 -7.60 6.27
C GLU A 69 5.66 -6.16 6.77
N GLU A 70 6.77 -5.52 6.42
CA GLU A 70 6.96 -4.10 6.70
C GLU A 70 6.02 -3.28 5.80
N GLY A 71 5.37 -2.27 6.38
CA GLY A 71 4.45 -1.43 5.62
C GLY A 71 5.18 -0.74 4.47
N GLN A 72 4.58 -0.77 3.28
CA GLN A 72 5.14 -0.06 2.14
C GLN A 72 4.97 1.46 2.34
N PRO A 73 5.97 2.28 1.97
CA PRO A 73 5.82 3.72 2.03
C PRO A 73 4.72 4.16 1.06
N GLU A 74 3.72 4.89 1.57
CA GLU A 74 2.63 5.43 0.79
C GLU A 74 2.72 6.96 0.70
N LEU A 75 2.45 7.50 -0.49
CA LEU A 75 2.37 8.93 -0.72
C LEU A 75 0.91 9.41 -0.59
N GLN A 76 0.61 10.16 0.48
CA GLN A 76 -0.72 10.73 0.68
C GLN A 76 -0.84 12.13 0.07
N VAL A 77 -1.67 12.26 -0.98
CA VAL A 77 -2.00 13.57 -1.56
C VAL A 77 -3.28 14.13 -0.93
N ARG A 78 -3.17 15.27 -0.24
CA ARG A 78 -4.32 15.99 0.32
C ARG A 78 -4.70 17.17 -0.56
N ILE A 79 -5.92 17.15 -1.07
CA ILE A 79 -6.44 18.20 -1.95
C ILE A 79 -7.25 19.19 -1.12
N ASP A 80 -6.89 20.47 -1.23
CA ASP A 80 -7.70 21.57 -0.70
C ASP A 80 -8.92 21.78 -1.60
N ARG A 81 -10.09 21.39 -1.09
CA ARG A 81 -11.34 21.40 -1.84
C ARG A 81 -11.84 22.81 -2.12
N ASP A 82 -11.64 23.74 -1.19
CA ASP A 82 -12.08 25.12 -1.32
C ASP A 82 -11.27 25.84 -2.40
N LYS A 83 -9.94 25.64 -2.37
CA LYS A 83 -9.05 26.15 -3.41
C LYS A 83 -9.32 25.53 -4.77
N ALA A 84 -9.53 24.21 -4.85
CA ALA A 84 -9.87 23.53 -6.10
C ALA A 84 -11.19 24.06 -6.70
N SER A 85 -12.21 24.24 -5.87
CA SER A 85 -13.52 24.75 -6.30
C SER A 85 -13.45 26.20 -6.76
N SER A 86 -12.66 27.04 -6.09
CA SER A 86 -12.41 28.44 -6.51
C SER A 86 -11.74 28.56 -7.89
N LEU A 87 -11.09 27.50 -8.35
CA LEU A 87 -10.40 27.41 -9.64
C LEU A 87 -11.18 26.59 -10.68
N GLY A 88 -12.45 26.26 -10.39
CA GLY A 88 -13.31 25.50 -11.31
C GLY A 88 -12.88 24.05 -11.50
N LEU A 89 -12.09 23.48 -10.57
CA LEU A 89 -11.65 22.10 -10.62
C LEU A 89 -12.56 21.17 -9.81
N ASN A 90 -12.94 20.06 -10.44
CA ASN A 90 -13.62 18.97 -9.75
C ASN A 90 -12.59 18.05 -9.07
N PHE A 91 -12.85 17.66 -7.81
CA PHE A 91 -12.05 16.68 -7.08
C PHE A 91 -11.82 15.38 -7.88
N SER A 92 -12.87 14.86 -8.53
CA SER A 92 -12.77 13.64 -9.32
C SER A 92 -11.82 13.78 -10.51
N GLN A 93 -11.77 14.97 -11.12
CA GLN A 93 -10.82 15.27 -12.20
C GLN A 93 -9.40 15.30 -11.66
N ILE A 94 -9.17 15.98 -10.53
CA ILE A 94 -7.84 16.05 -9.91
C ILE A 94 -7.32 14.65 -9.57
N ALA A 95 -8.14 13.84 -8.89
CA ALA A 95 -7.76 12.48 -8.52
C ALA A 95 -7.47 11.60 -9.75
N GLN A 96 -8.26 11.75 -10.82
CA GLN A 96 -8.04 11.00 -12.05
C GLN A 96 -6.75 11.43 -12.75
N THR A 97 -6.50 12.73 -12.87
CA THR A 97 -5.28 13.24 -13.52
C THR A 97 -4.03 12.77 -12.77
N ILE A 98 -4.02 12.82 -11.43
CA ILE A 98 -2.89 12.33 -10.63
C ILE A 98 -2.67 10.83 -10.84
N ARG A 99 -3.74 10.03 -10.84
CA ARG A 99 -3.65 8.58 -11.11
C ARG A 99 -3.11 8.30 -12.50
N THR A 100 -3.65 8.95 -13.53
CA THR A 100 -3.20 8.78 -14.91
C THR A 100 -1.75 9.23 -15.09
N ALA A 101 -1.35 10.33 -14.47
CA ALA A 101 0.02 10.83 -14.52
C ALA A 101 1.01 9.84 -13.89
N ASN A 102 0.69 9.32 -12.69
CA ASN A 102 1.59 8.47 -11.92
C ASN A 102 1.51 6.98 -12.30
N ALA A 103 0.34 6.36 -12.19
CA ALA A 103 0.15 4.92 -12.44
C ALA A 103 -0.07 4.60 -13.92
N GLY A 104 -0.60 5.57 -14.67
CA GLY A 104 -1.03 5.39 -16.04
C GLY A 104 -2.49 5.02 -16.17
N THR A 105 -3.04 5.21 -17.35
CA THR A 105 -4.39 4.78 -17.70
C THR A 105 -4.38 4.21 -19.11
N ILE A 106 -5.10 3.11 -19.30
CA ILE A 106 -5.28 2.51 -20.62
C ILE A 106 -6.25 3.42 -21.38
N ALA A 107 -5.74 4.11 -22.40
CA ALA A 107 -6.55 5.01 -23.20
C ALA A 107 -7.29 4.28 -24.32
N SER A 108 -6.68 3.24 -24.87
CA SER A 108 -7.25 2.42 -25.94
C SER A 108 -6.48 1.10 -26.06
N TRP A 109 -6.92 0.24 -26.96
CA TRP A 109 -6.25 -0.98 -27.37
C TRP A 109 -5.81 -0.87 -28.84
N PHE A 110 -4.64 -1.41 -29.15
CA PHE A 110 -4.09 -1.52 -30.49
C PHE A 110 -4.08 -2.99 -30.90
N ARG A 111 -4.61 -3.32 -32.08
CA ARG A 111 -4.65 -4.70 -32.57
C ARG A 111 -3.75 -4.86 -33.78
N GLU A 112 -2.83 -5.82 -33.70
CA GLU A 112 -1.93 -6.16 -34.81
C GLU A 112 -1.67 -7.67 -34.83
N GLY A 113 -1.78 -8.30 -36.00
CA GLY A 113 -1.47 -9.72 -36.17
C GLY A 113 -2.35 -10.68 -35.35
N GLY A 114 -3.55 -10.26 -34.94
CA GLY A 114 -4.44 -11.04 -34.07
C GLY A 114 -4.17 -10.86 -32.56
N ASN A 115 -3.14 -10.11 -32.20
CA ASN A 115 -2.82 -9.76 -30.82
C ASN A 115 -3.37 -8.37 -30.47
N GLU A 116 -3.80 -8.19 -29.22
CA GLU A 116 -4.31 -6.93 -28.70
C GLU A 116 -3.37 -6.37 -27.62
N TYR A 117 -2.99 -5.11 -27.77
CA TYR A 117 -2.02 -4.41 -26.93
C TYR A 117 -2.66 -3.19 -26.28
N ASN A 118 -2.40 -2.97 -25.00
CA ASN A 118 -2.90 -1.79 -24.29
C ASN A 118 -2.06 -0.56 -24.64
N ILE A 119 -2.72 0.53 -25.05
CA ILE A 119 -2.11 1.86 -25.15
C ILE A 119 -2.20 2.53 -23.78
N LEU A 120 -1.07 2.54 -23.06
CA LEU A 120 -0.95 3.15 -21.74
C LEU A 120 -0.52 4.62 -21.86
N VAL A 121 -1.31 5.53 -21.32
CA VAL A 121 -0.95 6.95 -21.19
C VAL A 121 -0.51 7.23 -19.76
N ARG A 122 0.70 7.77 -19.60
CA ARG A 122 1.29 8.17 -18.32
C ARG A 122 2.39 9.21 -18.54
N LEU A 123 2.81 9.89 -17.48
CA LEU A 123 4.00 10.76 -17.54
C LEU A 123 5.27 9.94 -17.73
N GLN A 124 6.32 10.61 -18.23
CA GLN A 124 7.66 10.02 -18.31
C GLN A 124 8.17 9.68 -16.91
N ALA A 125 9.16 8.79 -16.80
CA ALA A 125 9.61 8.31 -15.49
C ALA A 125 10.18 9.46 -14.65
N GLU A 126 10.95 10.33 -15.30
CA GLU A 126 11.65 11.48 -14.75
C GLU A 126 10.68 12.50 -14.13
N ASP A 127 9.45 12.58 -14.65
CA ASP A 127 8.40 13.51 -14.19
C ASP A 127 7.51 12.91 -13.08
N ARG A 128 7.85 11.73 -12.54
CA ARG A 128 7.12 11.07 -11.45
C ARG A 128 8.01 10.31 -10.48
N GLU A 129 9.32 10.52 -10.55
CA GLU A 129 10.30 9.87 -9.66
C GLU A 129 10.23 10.44 -8.25
N SER A 130 9.92 11.73 -8.09
CA SER A 130 9.81 12.36 -6.79
C SER A 130 8.37 12.76 -6.47
N PRO A 131 7.99 12.77 -5.18
CA PRO A 131 6.71 13.35 -4.75
C PRO A 131 6.53 14.81 -5.16
N ALA A 132 7.63 15.55 -5.34
CA ALA A 132 7.58 16.95 -5.78
C ALA A 132 7.10 17.09 -7.23
N ASP A 133 7.30 16.07 -8.06
CA ASP A 133 6.89 16.12 -9.46
C ASP A 133 5.36 16.00 -9.62
N LEU A 134 4.69 15.32 -8.69
CA LEU A 134 3.23 15.33 -8.63
C LEU A 134 2.67 16.75 -8.38
N GLY A 135 3.43 17.60 -7.69
CA GLY A 135 3.06 19.01 -7.46
C GLY A 135 3.19 19.89 -8.71
N LYS A 136 3.87 19.41 -9.75
CA LYS A 136 4.05 20.10 -11.04
C LYS A 136 2.99 19.69 -12.07
N ILE A 137 2.12 18.74 -11.74
CA ILE A 137 1.07 18.28 -12.65
C ILE A 137 0.07 19.40 -12.88
N PHE A 138 -0.05 19.82 -14.14
CA PHE A 138 -1.04 20.79 -14.57
C PHE A 138 -2.39 20.13 -14.80
N ILE A 139 -3.43 20.70 -14.21
CA ILE A 139 -4.81 20.23 -14.34
C ILE A 139 -5.63 21.36 -14.93
N ALA A 140 -6.10 21.17 -16.16
CA ALA A 140 -6.94 22.15 -16.82
C ALA A 140 -8.36 22.12 -16.23
N PRO A 141 -8.94 23.28 -15.88
CA PRO A 141 -10.34 23.34 -15.47
C PRO A 141 -11.27 22.99 -16.63
N SER A 142 -12.24 22.14 -16.32
CA SER A 142 -13.28 21.72 -17.27
C SER A 142 -14.35 22.78 -17.50
N LEU A 143 -14.34 23.86 -16.70
CA LEU A 143 -15.29 24.96 -16.73
C LEU A 143 -14.60 26.26 -17.15
N THR A 144 -14.10 26.38 -18.38
CA THR A 144 -14.04 27.67 -19.11
C THR A 144 -13.46 27.48 -20.51
N ALA A 145 -14.31 27.67 -21.52
CA ALA A 145 -13.87 28.23 -22.80
C ALA A 145 -13.49 29.70 -22.56
N SER A 146 -12.27 29.99 -22.11
CA SER A 146 -11.58 31.28 -22.28
C SER A 146 -10.23 31.23 -21.55
N ASP A 147 -9.21 30.83 -22.28
CA ASP A 147 -7.87 31.44 -22.32
C ASP A 147 -7.24 31.99 -21.02
N SER A 148 -7.25 31.21 -19.93
CA SER A 148 -6.37 31.50 -18.78
C SER A 148 -6.07 30.24 -17.96
N VAL A 149 -5.04 29.51 -18.38
CA VAL A 149 -4.42 28.44 -17.60
C VAL A 149 -3.74 29.07 -16.38
N ARG A 150 -4.23 28.78 -15.17
CA ARG A 150 -3.60 29.22 -13.91
C ARG A 150 -3.05 28.01 -13.13
N PRO A 151 -1.77 28.01 -12.72
CA PRO A 151 -1.18 26.88 -12.00
C PRO A 151 -1.74 26.74 -10.57
N LEU A 152 -1.98 25.51 -10.14
CA LEU A 152 -2.23 25.16 -8.75
C LEU A 152 -0.97 24.57 -8.11
N SER A 153 -0.39 25.29 -7.16
CA SER A 153 0.61 24.70 -6.26
C SER A 153 -0.10 23.89 -5.18
N LEU A 154 0.11 22.57 -5.20
CA LEU A 154 -0.23 21.66 -4.11
C LEU A 154 0.82 21.78 -3.00
N ARG A 155 0.37 21.88 -1.75
CA ARG A 155 1.26 21.95 -0.58
C ARG A 155 1.35 20.55 0.04
N MET A 156 2.53 19.96 -0.01
CA MET A 156 2.82 18.66 0.60
C MET A 156 3.14 18.84 2.09
N LEU A 157 2.65 17.94 2.93
CA LEU A 157 3.11 17.76 4.31
C LEU A 157 3.93 16.46 4.36
N MET A 158 5.13 16.53 4.94
CA MET A 158 5.96 15.37 5.28
C MET A 158 5.41 14.62 6.47
#